data_AF-A0A7Y5ND42-F1
#
_entry.id   AF-A0A7Y5ND42-F1
#
_cell.length_a   1.000
_cell.length_b   1.000
_cell.length_c   1.000
_cell.angle_alpha   90.00
_cell.angle_beta   90.00
_cell.angle_gamma   90.00
#
_symmetry.space_group_name_H-M   'P 1'
#
loop_
_entity.id
_entity.type
_entity.pdbx_description
1 polymer ?
#
loop_
_entity_poly.entity_id
_entity_poly.type
_entity_poly.pdbx_seq_one_letter_code
_entity_poly.pdbx_strand_id
1 'polypeptide(L)'
;YHNEQAQGLLAKAEALTQEIDQKIAAQKYAHAMVLIREAIAILEKALKLALDSPLLRLHTRVQELMQRAETEVLGSNNREAIRLVQEARKNKLLGEQAVARTQPLQAAQYFQVAIALLERALKLVGGNPGGDGNPVDLVNRGRDYFVDLKKQLEERLRSCANPAGQRLYNQTQRQERLAEEASRRGDFALALQLYNGATRLLLRALDLCPAQSQNADQLGAELTLLRELMASAEEQVLQSNNPRDRAMLDWAQKLMLEAEAALAGQKPIIAYGRLERSRRLVEKVLRNKTQTPIDYQKQCEESLQQLRADLAETQEEINASNNTEAQSFFELAQKAGAEAERICQRQPHALLSLAAFRAMLRLGHQLLLQSETFLQENTPAIQDRAAIQQRLNQLDATIAEVRSNLTNEQKDFATMLLTQAVVLRDRAQAAFQRGQFYLSAELCDLAFELLRETLKLGK
;
A
#
# COMPACT_ATOMS: atom_id res chain seq x y z
N TYR A 1 27.24 -25.11 -18.71
CA TYR A 1 26.63 -26.11 -17.81
C TYR A 1 25.12 -26.00 -17.66
N HIS A 2 24.53 -25.10 -16.86
CA HIS A 2 23.05 -25.03 -16.70
C HIS A 2 22.28 -24.68 -17.99
N ASN A 3 22.84 -23.81 -18.85
CA ASN A 3 22.24 -23.49 -20.15
C ASN A 3 22.30 -24.65 -21.16
N GLU A 4 23.35 -25.47 -21.15
CA GLU A 4 23.45 -26.65 -22.04
C GLU A 4 22.48 -27.75 -21.60
N GLN A 5 22.28 -27.91 -20.29
CA GLN A 5 21.26 -28.82 -19.75
C GLN A 5 19.83 -28.33 -20.05
N ALA A 6 19.58 -27.02 -19.98
CA ALA A 6 18.29 -26.44 -20.38
C ALA A 6 18.02 -26.63 -21.89
N GLN A 7 19.02 -26.45 -22.75
CA GLN A 7 18.92 -26.72 -24.19
C GLN A 7 18.65 -28.20 -24.49
N GLY A 8 19.30 -29.12 -23.77
CA GLY A 8 19.02 -30.55 -23.88
C GLY A 8 17.61 -30.95 -23.45
N LEU A 9 17.00 -30.23 -22.50
CA LEU A 9 15.61 -30.43 -22.08
C LEU A 9 14.62 -29.83 -23.09
N LEU A 10 14.94 -28.68 -23.69
CA LEU A 10 14.14 -28.10 -24.77
C LEU A 10 14.06 -29.04 -25.99
N ALA A 11 15.20 -29.59 -26.43
CA ALA A 11 15.23 -30.55 -27.53
C ALA A 11 14.41 -31.82 -27.24
N LYS A 12 14.37 -32.27 -25.97
CA LYS A 12 13.50 -33.38 -25.55
C LYS A 12 12.01 -33.02 -25.56
N ALA A 13 11.67 -31.80 -25.14
CA ALA A 13 10.29 -31.32 -25.21
C ALA A 13 9.81 -31.19 -26.67
N GLU A 14 10.68 -30.72 -27.59
CA GLU A 14 10.39 -30.64 -29.03
C GLU A 14 10.17 -32.02 -29.68
N ALA A 15 10.95 -33.02 -29.29
CA ALA A 15 10.73 -34.40 -29.74
C ALA A 15 9.37 -34.95 -29.26
N LEU A 16 8.97 -34.61 -28.03
CA LEU A 16 7.65 -35.00 -27.48
C LEU A 16 6.50 -34.31 -28.22
N THR A 17 6.65 -33.07 -28.68
CA THR A 17 5.62 -32.40 -29.50
C THR A 17 5.36 -33.14 -30.81
N GLN A 18 6.42 -33.63 -31.47
CA GLN A 18 6.27 -34.43 -32.68
C GLN A 18 5.55 -35.77 -32.41
N GLU A 19 5.83 -36.42 -31.29
CA GLU A 19 5.10 -37.63 -30.88
C GLU A 19 3.64 -37.33 -30.51
N ILE A 20 3.35 -36.20 -29.86
CA ILE A 20 2.00 -35.75 -29.53
C ILE A 20 1.18 -35.60 -30.82
N ASP A 21 1.72 -34.92 -31.84
CA ASP A 21 1.06 -34.72 -33.12
C ASP A 21 0.74 -36.05 -33.82
N GLN A 22 1.67 -37.01 -33.75
CA GLN A 22 1.45 -38.37 -34.28
C GLN A 22 0.34 -39.13 -33.50
N LYS A 23 0.28 -39.00 -32.16
CA LYS A 23 -0.77 -39.65 -31.36
C LYS A 23 -2.14 -38.99 -31.55
N ILE A 24 -2.18 -37.67 -31.76
CA ILE A 24 -3.41 -36.92 -32.09
C ILE A 24 -3.92 -37.34 -33.47
N ALA A 25 -3.04 -37.41 -34.48
CA ALA A 25 -3.39 -37.88 -35.83
C ALA A 25 -3.93 -39.32 -35.81
N ALA A 26 -3.42 -40.17 -34.92
CA ALA A 26 -3.88 -41.54 -34.71
C ALA A 26 -5.13 -41.67 -33.81
N GLN A 27 -5.78 -40.57 -33.41
CA GLN A 27 -6.94 -40.51 -32.51
C GLN A 27 -6.71 -41.15 -31.11
N LYS A 28 -5.45 -41.27 -30.66
CA LYS A 28 -5.09 -41.83 -29.35
C LYS A 28 -4.93 -40.75 -28.30
N TYR A 29 -6.01 -40.00 -28.03
CA TYR A 29 -5.99 -38.80 -27.18
C TYR A 29 -5.50 -39.05 -25.74
N ALA A 30 -5.82 -40.20 -25.15
CA ALA A 30 -5.36 -40.54 -23.80
C ALA A 30 -3.82 -40.60 -23.70
N HIS A 31 -3.15 -41.09 -24.75
CA HIS A 31 -1.68 -41.16 -24.80
C HIS A 31 -1.07 -39.80 -25.12
N ALA A 32 -1.69 -39.02 -26.01
CA ALA A 32 -1.28 -37.64 -26.28
C ALA A 32 -1.32 -36.78 -25.01
N MET A 33 -2.36 -36.94 -24.17
CA MET A 33 -2.47 -36.23 -22.89
C MET A 33 -1.37 -36.58 -21.87
N VAL A 34 -0.90 -37.83 -21.86
CA VAL A 34 0.24 -38.23 -21.02
C VAL A 34 1.53 -37.56 -21.50
N LEU A 35 1.77 -37.57 -22.81
CA LEU A 35 2.94 -36.93 -23.42
C LEU A 35 2.92 -35.40 -23.24
N ILE A 36 1.76 -34.76 -23.29
CA ILE A 36 1.61 -33.32 -23.02
C ILE A 36 2.03 -32.99 -21.58
N ARG A 37 1.59 -33.79 -20.59
CA ARG A 37 1.98 -33.58 -19.19
C ARG A 37 3.48 -33.77 -18.99
N GLU A 38 4.07 -34.74 -19.68
CA GLU A 38 5.52 -34.99 -19.64
C GLU A 38 6.31 -33.84 -20.30
N ALA A 39 5.86 -33.34 -21.44
CA ALA A 39 6.47 -32.20 -22.12
C ALA A 39 6.42 -30.93 -21.25
N ILE A 40 5.29 -30.65 -20.58
CA ILE A 40 5.16 -29.53 -19.64
C ILE A 40 6.16 -29.67 -18.49
N ALA A 41 6.27 -30.85 -17.87
CA ALA A 41 7.21 -31.07 -16.76
C ALA A 41 8.69 -30.90 -17.17
N ILE A 42 9.03 -31.25 -18.41
CA ILE A 42 10.38 -31.06 -18.97
C ILE A 42 10.64 -29.58 -19.25
N LEU A 43 9.66 -28.85 -19.79
CA LEU A 43 9.75 -27.41 -20.03
C LEU A 43 9.90 -26.62 -18.72
N GLU A 44 9.17 -26.98 -17.67
CA GLU A 44 9.30 -26.36 -16.35
C GLU A 44 10.71 -26.55 -15.75
N LYS A 45 11.30 -27.75 -15.91
CA LYS A 45 12.69 -28.01 -15.50
C LYS A 45 13.69 -27.20 -16.32
N ALA A 46 13.50 -27.10 -17.64
CA ALA A 46 14.34 -26.29 -18.51
C ALA A 46 14.29 -24.80 -18.13
N LEU A 47 13.09 -24.30 -17.89
CA LEU A 47 12.83 -22.92 -17.49
C LEU A 47 13.51 -22.58 -16.16
N LYS A 48 13.43 -23.48 -15.17
CA LYS A 48 14.11 -23.32 -13.87
C LYS A 48 15.63 -23.20 -14.04
N LEU A 49 16.24 -24.11 -14.77
CA LEU A 49 17.69 -24.10 -15.03
C LEU A 49 18.16 -22.88 -15.82
N ALA A 50 17.34 -22.39 -16.76
CA ALA A 50 17.64 -21.20 -17.55
C ALA A 50 17.52 -19.90 -16.73
N LEU A 51 16.58 -19.84 -15.80
CA LEU A 51 16.27 -18.63 -15.03
C LEU A 51 17.01 -18.53 -13.70
N ASP A 52 17.59 -19.60 -13.15
CA ASP A 52 18.28 -19.57 -11.85
C ASP A 52 19.41 -18.51 -11.78
N SER A 53 20.25 -18.38 -12.83
CA SER A 53 21.34 -17.39 -12.86
C SER A 53 20.87 -15.94 -13.08
N PRO A 54 19.96 -15.65 -14.03
CA PRO A 54 19.31 -14.34 -14.15
C PRO A 54 18.53 -13.92 -12.89
N LEU A 55 17.84 -14.85 -12.24
CA LEU A 55 17.09 -14.60 -11.01
C LEU A 55 17.99 -14.22 -9.86
N LEU A 56 19.12 -14.92 -9.70
CA LEU A 56 20.11 -14.57 -8.68
C LEU A 56 20.63 -13.14 -8.90
N ARG A 57 20.92 -12.76 -10.16
CA ARG A 57 21.33 -11.39 -10.51
C ARG A 57 20.26 -10.35 -10.21
N LEU A 58 19.00 -10.63 -10.52
CA LEU A 58 17.88 -9.75 -10.20
C LEU A 58 17.71 -9.60 -8.68
N HIS A 59 17.83 -10.68 -7.93
CA HIS A 59 17.75 -10.69 -6.47
C HIS A 59 18.86 -9.86 -5.83
N THR A 60 20.12 -10.07 -6.23
CA THR A 60 21.26 -9.25 -5.79
C THR A 60 21.03 -7.78 -6.13
N ARG A 61 20.54 -7.48 -7.34
CA ARG A 61 20.29 -6.10 -7.76
C ARG A 61 19.18 -5.42 -6.94
N VAL A 62 18.11 -6.16 -6.60
CA VAL A 62 17.07 -5.67 -5.69
C VAL A 62 17.64 -5.38 -4.30
N GLN A 63 18.52 -6.24 -3.78
CA GLN A 63 19.15 -6.03 -2.47
C GLN A 63 20.04 -4.78 -2.46
N GLU A 64 20.89 -4.59 -3.47
CA GLU A 64 21.73 -3.40 -3.63
C GLU A 64 20.89 -2.11 -3.67
N LEU A 65 19.85 -2.08 -4.51
CA LEU A 65 18.97 -0.92 -4.65
C LEU A 65 18.14 -0.67 -3.38
N MET A 66 17.74 -1.73 -2.68
CA MET A 66 17.03 -1.61 -1.41
C MET A 66 17.92 -1.00 -0.33
N GLN A 67 19.17 -1.44 -0.20
CA GLN A 67 20.12 -0.84 0.75
C GLN A 67 20.32 0.65 0.47
N ARG A 68 20.56 1.02 -0.80
CA ARG A 68 20.71 2.44 -1.19
C ARG A 68 19.44 3.24 -0.95
N ALA A 69 18.27 2.66 -1.24
CA ALA A 69 17.00 3.34 -1.02
C ALA A 69 16.69 3.48 0.47
N GLU A 70 17.01 2.50 1.31
CA GLU A 70 16.82 2.61 2.76
C GLU A 70 17.72 3.70 3.36
N THR A 71 18.96 3.87 2.87
CA THR A 71 19.84 4.96 3.34
C THR A 71 19.39 6.33 2.83
N GLU A 72 19.06 6.45 1.54
CA GLU A 72 18.77 7.74 0.93
C GLU A 72 17.33 8.18 1.19
N VAL A 73 16.35 7.26 1.05
CA VAL A 73 14.92 7.58 1.09
C VAL A 73 14.38 7.75 2.50
N LEU A 74 14.80 6.91 3.46
CA LEU A 74 14.31 7.02 4.84
C LEU A 74 14.81 8.31 5.52
N GLY A 75 15.95 8.86 5.10
CA GLY A 75 16.46 10.15 5.55
C GLY A 75 15.83 11.38 4.87
N SER A 76 15.07 11.21 3.78
CA SER A 76 14.63 12.31 2.90
C SER A 76 13.30 12.97 3.28
N ASN A 77 12.58 12.44 4.28
CA ASN A 77 11.19 12.82 4.62
C ASN A 77 10.18 12.79 3.45
N ASN A 78 10.54 12.19 2.30
CA ASN A 78 9.68 12.12 1.13
C ASN A 78 8.69 10.94 1.27
N ARG A 79 7.47 11.23 1.71
CA ARG A 79 6.41 10.22 1.92
C ARG A 79 6.10 9.37 0.68
N GLU A 80 6.23 9.93 -0.52
CA GLU A 80 5.97 9.21 -1.77
C GLU A 80 7.10 8.22 -2.06
N ALA A 81 8.34 8.64 -1.89
CA ALA A 81 9.49 7.75 -2.03
C ALA A 81 9.51 6.66 -0.96
N ILE A 82 9.20 6.99 0.31
CA ILE A 82 9.07 6.02 1.40
C ILE A 82 8.01 4.98 1.06
N ARG A 83 6.87 5.41 0.51
CA ARG A 83 5.82 4.50 0.05
C ARG A 83 6.30 3.58 -1.07
N LEU A 84 7.03 4.10 -2.06
CA LEU A 84 7.59 3.29 -3.15
C LEU A 84 8.61 2.26 -2.64
N VAL A 85 9.44 2.62 -1.66
CA VAL A 85 10.37 1.67 -1.01
C VAL A 85 9.60 0.57 -0.26
N GLN A 86 8.52 0.92 0.45
CA GLN A 86 7.67 -0.06 1.12
C GLN A 86 6.95 -0.99 0.12
N GLU A 87 6.47 -0.46 -1.01
CA GLU A 87 5.88 -1.26 -2.09
C GLU A 87 6.93 -2.15 -2.79
N ALA A 88 8.16 -1.67 -2.96
CA ALA A 88 9.28 -2.48 -3.45
C ALA A 88 9.66 -3.61 -2.46
N ARG A 89 9.65 -3.35 -1.16
CA ARG A 89 9.94 -4.35 -0.12
C ARG A 89 8.92 -5.49 -0.14
N LYS A 90 7.64 -5.17 -0.38
CA LYS A 90 6.59 -6.19 -0.58
C LYS A 90 6.85 -7.03 -1.83
N ASN A 91 7.21 -6.41 -2.95
CA ASN A 91 7.54 -7.14 -4.18
C ASN A 91 8.80 -8.01 -4.04
N LYS A 92 9.83 -7.54 -3.31
CA LYS A 92 10.99 -8.37 -2.96
C LYS A 92 10.58 -9.65 -2.22
N LEU A 93 9.74 -9.53 -1.18
CA LEU A 93 9.23 -10.67 -0.41
C LEU A 93 8.39 -11.64 -1.26
N LEU A 94 7.53 -11.11 -2.14
CA LEU A 94 6.76 -11.93 -3.08
C LEU A 94 7.67 -12.68 -4.07
N GLY A 95 8.74 -12.02 -4.54
CA GLY A 95 9.77 -12.65 -5.37
C GLY A 95 10.48 -13.78 -4.65
N GLU A 96 10.91 -13.58 -3.40
CA GLU A 96 11.55 -14.61 -2.57
C GLU A 96 10.61 -15.80 -2.29
N GLN A 97 9.32 -15.54 -2.04
CA GLN A 97 8.31 -16.58 -1.90
C GLN A 97 8.08 -17.36 -3.20
N ALA A 98 8.08 -16.69 -4.36
CA ALA A 98 7.97 -17.34 -5.66
C ALA A 98 9.20 -18.21 -5.97
N VAL A 99 10.41 -17.79 -5.56
CA VAL A 99 11.61 -18.64 -5.64
C VAL A 99 11.44 -19.89 -4.76
N ALA A 100 10.97 -19.73 -3.52
CA ALA A 100 10.74 -20.86 -2.60
C ALA A 100 9.67 -21.85 -3.12
N ARG A 101 8.68 -21.35 -3.87
CA ARG A 101 7.63 -22.14 -4.53
C ARG A 101 8.04 -22.67 -5.91
N THR A 102 9.30 -22.51 -6.30
CA THR A 102 9.84 -22.96 -7.60
C THR A 102 9.13 -22.36 -8.82
N GLN A 103 8.69 -21.10 -8.71
CA GLN A 103 8.01 -20.33 -9.77
C GLN A 103 8.93 -19.23 -10.32
N PRO A 104 9.88 -19.56 -11.21
CA PRO A 104 10.98 -18.66 -11.59
C PRO A 104 10.55 -17.45 -12.43
N LEU A 105 9.55 -17.59 -13.31
CA LEU A 105 9.01 -16.46 -14.08
C LEU A 105 8.35 -15.42 -13.18
N GLN A 106 7.54 -15.89 -12.24
CA GLN A 106 6.82 -15.03 -11.30
C GLN A 106 7.79 -14.32 -10.34
N ALA A 107 8.84 -15.02 -9.90
CA ALA A 107 9.93 -14.41 -9.13
C ALA A 107 10.64 -13.28 -9.91
N ALA A 108 10.94 -13.50 -11.20
CA ALA A 108 11.60 -12.50 -12.03
C ALA A 108 10.76 -11.24 -12.20
N GLN A 109 9.45 -11.39 -12.41
CA GLN A 109 8.51 -10.27 -12.52
C GLN A 109 8.46 -9.45 -11.22
N TYR A 110 8.33 -10.10 -10.07
CA TYR A 110 8.31 -9.40 -8.78
C TYR A 110 9.63 -8.64 -8.52
N PHE A 111 10.78 -9.23 -8.85
CA PHE A 111 12.06 -8.54 -8.72
C PHE A 111 12.19 -7.35 -9.69
N GLN A 112 11.75 -7.47 -10.94
CA GLN A 112 11.75 -6.35 -11.89
C GLN A 112 10.87 -5.18 -11.44
N VAL A 113 9.67 -5.48 -10.91
CA VAL A 113 8.79 -4.47 -10.31
C VAL A 113 9.45 -3.81 -9.11
N ALA A 114 10.09 -4.58 -8.23
CA ALA A 114 10.83 -4.03 -7.09
C ALA A 114 11.96 -3.10 -7.55
N ILE A 115 12.74 -3.48 -8.57
CA ILE A 115 13.81 -2.63 -9.15
C ILE A 115 13.23 -1.32 -9.66
N ALA A 116 12.16 -1.36 -10.48
CA ALA A 116 11.55 -0.16 -11.05
C ALA A 116 11.02 0.80 -9.97
N LEU A 117 10.42 0.26 -8.91
CA LEU A 117 9.93 1.04 -7.77
C LEU A 117 11.07 1.68 -6.97
N LEU A 118 12.17 0.95 -6.74
CA LEU A 118 13.36 1.45 -6.04
C LEU A 118 14.07 2.53 -6.84
N GLU A 119 14.26 2.33 -8.14
CA GLU A 119 14.84 3.34 -9.03
C GLU A 119 13.98 4.60 -9.08
N ARG A 120 12.65 4.46 -9.06
CA ARG A 120 11.72 5.60 -8.97
C ARG A 120 11.81 6.29 -7.61
N ALA A 121 11.89 5.54 -6.52
CA ALA A 121 12.03 6.09 -5.17
C ALA A 121 13.34 6.86 -5.01
N LEU A 122 14.46 6.31 -5.48
CA LEU A 122 15.77 6.95 -5.50
C LEU A 122 15.78 8.21 -6.37
N LYS A 123 15.11 8.18 -7.53
CA LYS A 123 14.92 9.39 -8.36
C LYS A 123 14.11 10.48 -7.66
N LEU A 124 13.09 10.11 -6.87
CA LEU A 124 12.29 11.07 -6.08
C LEU A 124 13.05 11.66 -4.89
N VAL A 125 14.12 10.99 -4.45
CA VAL A 125 14.93 11.38 -3.29
C VAL A 125 16.25 12.02 -3.67
N GLY A 126 16.68 11.87 -4.93
CA GLY A 126 17.80 12.57 -5.53
C GLY A 126 17.76 14.12 -5.49
N GLY A 127 16.86 14.71 -4.70
CA GLY A 127 16.80 16.15 -4.41
C GLY A 127 16.11 16.55 -3.09
N ASN A 128 16.36 15.91 -1.91
CA ASN A 128 16.25 16.54 -0.56
C ASN A 128 16.61 15.61 0.64
N PRO A 129 16.83 16.08 1.89
CA PRO A 129 17.93 16.83 2.50
C PRO A 129 18.50 16.06 3.72
N GLY A 130 18.83 14.78 3.56
CA GLY A 130 19.24 13.91 4.67
C GLY A 130 20.67 13.37 4.60
N GLY A 131 21.40 13.67 3.52
CA GLY A 131 22.79 13.28 3.34
C GLY A 131 23.67 14.51 3.19
N ASP A 132 24.92 14.41 3.63
CA ASP A 132 25.99 15.43 3.71
C ASP A 132 26.36 16.13 2.38
N GLY A 133 25.37 16.60 1.62
CA GLY A 133 25.52 17.31 0.36
C GLY A 133 25.35 18.81 0.53
N ASN A 134 26.18 19.59 -0.14
CA ASN A 134 26.06 21.05 -0.19
C ASN A 134 24.64 21.46 -0.64
N PRO A 135 23.92 22.33 0.10
CA PRO A 135 22.56 22.79 -0.25
C PRO A 135 22.44 23.35 -1.68
N VAL A 136 23.51 23.93 -2.20
CA VAL A 136 23.58 24.45 -3.57
C VAL A 136 23.51 23.32 -4.61
N ASP A 137 24.20 22.21 -4.35
CA ASP A 137 24.22 21.05 -5.26
C ASP A 137 22.87 20.34 -5.29
N LEU A 138 22.16 20.31 -4.16
CA LEU A 138 20.82 19.73 -4.07
C LEU A 138 19.80 20.55 -4.87
N VAL A 139 19.88 21.89 -4.80
CA VAL A 139 19.05 22.78 -5.62
C VAL A 139 19.38 22.65 -7.10
N ASN A 140 20.68 22.55 -7.47
CA ASN A 140 21.10 22.36 -8.86
C ASN A 140 20.58 21.03 -9.43
N ARG A 141 20.66 19.92 -8.69
CA ARG A 141 20.10 18.63 -9.13
C ARG A 141 18.58 18.66 -9.27
N GLY A 142 17.88 19.27 -8.31
CA GLY A 142 16.43 19.46 -8.38
C GLY A 142 16.01 20.30 -9.60
N ARG A 143 16.80 21.33 -9.92
CA ARG A 143 16.63 22.17 -11.11
C ARG A 143 16.89 21.39 -12.40
N ASP A 144 17.99 20.66 -12.50
CA ASP A 144 18.34 19.88 -13.70
C ASP A 144 17.25 18.83 -14.02
N TYR A 145 16.78 18.12 -12.99
CA TYR A 145 15.71 17.14 -13.14
C TYR A 145 14.38 17.78 -13.57
N PHE A 146 14.06 18.94 -13.01
CA PHE A 146 12.90 19.73 -13.42
C PHE A 146 13.01 20.17 -14.89
N VAL A 147 14.18 20.64 -15.34
CA VAL A 147 14.43 21.07 -16.73
C VAL A 147 14.26 19.90 -17.71
N ASP A 148 14.76 18.71 -17.37
CA ASP A 148 14.60 17.51 -18.19
C ASP A 148 13.12 17.12 -18.36
N LEU A 149 12.36 17.10 -17.26
CA LEU A 149 10.93 16.79 -17.29
C LEU A 149 10.12 17.85 -18.03
N LYS A 150 10.49 19.13 -17.88
CA LYS A 150 9.87 20.24 -18.58
C LYS A 150 10.05 20.11 -20.10
N LYS A 151 11.26 19.77 -20.56
CA LYS A 151 11.54 19.52 -21.98
C LYS A 151 10.69 18.37 -22.53
N GLN A 152 10.62 17.26 -21.80
CA GLN A 152 9.80 16.11 -22.19
C GLN A 152 8.31 16.45 -22.28
N LEU A 153 7.80 17.27 -21.35
CA LEU A 153 6.40 17.69 -21.37
C LEU A 153 6.12 18.69 -22.49
N GLU A 154 7.03 19.62 -22.79
CA GLU A 154 6.92 20.58 -23.90
C GLU A 154 6.84 19.88 -25.26
N GLU A 155 7.62 18.82 -25.46
CA GLU A 155 7.54 17.97 -26.65
C GLU A 155 6.16 17.28 -26.76
N ARG A 156 5.59 16.83 -25.63
CA ARG A 156 4.29 16.13 -25.58
C ARG A 156 3.08 17.06 -25.63
N LEU A 157 3.18 18.29 -25.11
CA LEU A 157 2.09 19.26 -25.14
C LEU A 157 1.75 19.70 -26.57
N ARG A 158 2.71 19.64 -27.50
CA ARG A 158 2.47 19.92 -28.93
C ARG A 158 1.45 18.95 -29.57
N SER A 159 1.34 17.73 -29.04
CA SER A 159 0.43 16.69 -29.54
C SER A 159 -0.70 16.33 -28.56
N CYS A 160 -0.74 16.94 -27.38
CA CYS A 160 -1.73 16.67 -26.34
C CYS A 160 -2.91 17.66 -26.40
N ALA A 161 -4.12 17.15 -26.68
CA ALA A 161 -5.34 17.96 -26.70
C ALA A 161 -5.97 18.21 -25.31
N ASN A 162 -5.25 17.91 -24.20
CA ASN A 162 -5.82 17.96 -22.85
C ASN A 162 -5.60 19.34 -22.17
N PRO A 163 -6.65 20.16 -21.97
CA PRO A 163 -6.52 21.49 -21.36
C PRO A 163 -6.15 21.44 -19.87
N ALA A 164 -6.29 20.30 -19.19
CA ALA A 164 -5.79 20.13 -17.83
C ALA A 164 -4.26 20.00 -17.78
N GLY A 165 -3.66 19.32 -18.77
CA GLY A 165 -2.20 19.22 -18.90
C GLY A 165 -1.56 20.59 -19.13
N GLN A 166 -2.13 21.40 -20.03
CA GLN A 166 -1.67 22.77 -20.28
C GLN A 166 -1.78 23.68 -19.04
N ARG A 167 -2.86 23.55 -18.26
CA ARG A 167 -3.05 24.31 -17.01
C ARG A 167 -2.01 23.95 -15.95
N LEU A 168 -1.72 22.66 -15.78
CA LEU A 168 -0.69 22.19 -14.86
C LEU A 168 0.70 22.66 -15.30
N TYR A 169 1.01 22.62 -16.60
CA TYR A 169 2.24 23.17 -17.15
C TYR A 169 2.40 24.67 -16.84
N ASN A 170 1.35 25.47 -17.04
CA ASN A 170 1.39 26.89 -16.67
C ASN A 170 1.59 27.12 -15.16
N GLN A 171 1.09 26.23 -14.30
CA GLN A 171 1.34 26.27 -12.86
C GLN A 171 2.79 25.92 -12.52
N THR A 172 3.40 24.97 -13.24
CA THR A 172 4.82 24.62 -13.05
C THR A 172 5.75 25.78 -13.38
N GLN A 173 5.47 26.53 -14.44
CA GLN A 173 6.23 27.73 -14.82
C GLN A 173 6.18 28.83 -13.75
N ARG A 174 5.06 28.95 -13.04
CA ARG A 174 4.94 29.90 -11.91
C ARG A 174 5.79 29.45 -10.72
N GLN A 175 5.78 28.16 -10.40
CA GLN A 175 6.59 27.61 -9.31
C GLN A 175 8.09 27.63 -9.60
N GLU A 176 8.49 27.42 -10.87
CA GLU A 176 9.88 27.58 -11.33
C GLU A 176 10.42 28.98 -11.04
N ARG A 177 9.67 30.04 -11.38
CA ARG A 177 10.08 31.43 -11.09
C ARG A 177 10.26 31.69 -9.60
N LEU A 178 9.33 31.19 -8.78
CA LEU A 178 9.42 31.31 -7.32
C LEU A 178 10.62 30.53 -6.77
N ALA A 179 10.93 29.36 -7.33
CA ALA A 179 12.08 28.55 -6.95
C ALA A 179 13.40 29.25 -7.29
N GLU A 180 13.50 29.87 -8.47
CA GLU A 180 14.66 30.67 -8.87
C GLU A 180 14.85 31.91 -7.98
N GLU A 181 13.76 32.61 -7.63
CA GLU A 181 13.81 33.75 -6.72
C GLU A 181 14.28 33.35 -5.32
N ALA A 182 13.76 32.23 -4.78
CA ALA A 182 14.21 31.68 -3.50
C ALA A 182 15.70 31.29 -3.54
N SER A 183 16.15 30.68 -4.64
CA SER A 183 17.56 30.30 -4.83
C SER A 183 18.48 31.53 -4.90
N ARG A 184 18.06 32.62 -5.56
CA ARG A 184 18.85 33.88 -5.62
C ARG A 184 18.95 34.58 -4.27
N ARG A 185 17.95 34.40 -3.39
CA ARG A 185 17.93 34.93 -2.02
C ARG A 185 18.73 34.07 -1.03
N GLY A 186 19.29 32.94 -1.47
CA GLY A 186 20.02 32.01 -0.62
C GLY A 186 19.13 31.09 0.22
N ASP A 187 17.81 31.10 0.01
CA ASP A 187 16.88 30.19 0.69
C ASP A 187 16.78 28.87 -0.11
N PHE A 188 17.84 28.07 -0.01
CA PHE A 188 17.98 26.83 -0.76
C PHE A 188 16.97 25.76 -0.34
N ALA A 189 16.53 25.77 0.92
CA ALA A 189 15.50 24.85 1.41
C ALA A 189 14.15 25.13 0.76
N LEU A 190 13.73 26.41 0.70
CA LEU A 190 12.51 26.81 0.03
C LEU A 190 12.60 26.61 -1.49
N ALA A 191 13.74 26.95 -2.11
CA ALA A 191 13.96 26.75 -3.54
C ALA A 191 13.79 25.27 -3.93
N LEU A 192 14.35 24.36 -3.13
CA LEU A 192 14.25 22.93 -3.37
C LEU A 192 12.82 22.39 -3.15
N GLN A 193 12.11 22.88 -2.13
CA GLN A 193 10.70 22.56 -1.95
C GLN A 193 9.84 22.99 -3.13
N LEU A 194 10.10 24.18 -3.69
CA LEU A 194 9.39 24.71 -4.85
C LEU A 194 9.70 23.92 -6.13
N TYR A 195 10.97 23.55 -6.38
CA TYR A 195 11.32 22.65 -7.47
C TYR A 195 10.66 21.27 -7.34
N ASN A 196 10.63 20.69 -6.13
CA ASN A 196 9.95 19.41 -5.89
C ASN A 196 8.42 19.51 -6.09
N GLY A 197 7.81 20.64 -5.69
CA GLY A 197 6.41 20.94 -5.98
C GLY A 197 6.14 21.01 -7.48
N ALA A 198 6.99 21.71 -8.22
CA ALA A 198 6.87 21.90 -9.66
C ALA A 198 7.06 20.57 -10.41
N THR A 199 8.01 19.74 -9.98
CA THR A 199 8.26 18.39 -10.50
C THR A 199 7.03 17.49 -10.36
N ARG A 200 6.33 17.51 -9.22
CA ARG A 200 5.07 16.74 -9.05
C ARG A 200 3.99 17.16 -10.03
N LEU A 201 3.87 18.47 -10.27
CA LEU A 201 2.91 19.01 -11.22
C LEU A 201 3.27 18.65 -12.67
N LEU A 202 4.57 18.64 -13.03
CA LEU A 202 5.06 18.17 -14.33
C LEU A 202 4.76 16.69 -14.56
N LEU A 203 5.04 15.83 -13.58
CA LEU A 203 4.75 14.39 -13.69
C LEU A 203 3.25 14.14 -13.87
N ARG A 204 2.40 14.86 -13.12
CA ARG A 204 0.95 14.77 -13.28
C ARG A 204 0.47 15.28 -14.64
N ALA A 205 1.13 16.29 -15.20
CA ALA A 205 0.84 16.76 -16.56
C ALA A 205 1.30 15.74 -17.63
N LEU A 206 2.42 15.05 -17.42
CA LEU A 206 2.90 13.96 -18.29
C LEU A 206 1.96 12.75 -18.26
N ASP A 207 1.34 12.43 -17.12
CA ASP A 207 0.31 11.38 -17.03
C ASP A 207 -0.96 11.75 -17.79
N LEU A 208 -1.31 13.04 -17.82
CA LEU A 208 -2.48 13.57 -18.52
C LEU A 208 -2.23 13.80 -20.02
N CYS A 209 -0.96 13.81 -20.42
CA CYS A 209 -0.46 13.92 -21.78
C CYS A 209 0.51 12.76 -22.07
N PRO A 210 0.00 11.50 -22.06
CA PRO A 210 0.82 10.33 -22.28
C PRO A 210 1.42 10.35 -23.70
N ALA A 211 2.59 9.74 -23.86
CA ALA A 211 3.24 9.64 -25.16
C ALA A 211 2.31 8.91 -26.15
N GLN A 212 2.23 9.41 -27.39
CA GLN A 212 1.48 8.78 -28.48
C GLN A 212 2.00 7.35 -28.83
N SER A 213 3.14 6.95 -28.30
CA SER A 213 3.81 5.66 -28.56
C SER A 213 3.67 4.65 -27.42
N GLN A 214 2.48 4.47 -26.83
CA GLN A 214 2.18 3.17 -26.24
C GLN A 214 1.77 2.25 -27.39
N ASN A 215 2.73 1.48 -27.88
CA ASN A 215 2.52 0.53 -28.98
C ASN A 215 1.37 -0.42 -28.62
N ALA A 216 0.53 -0.75 -29.60
CA ALA A 216 -0.54 -1.74 -29.43
C ALA A 216 -0.03 -3.06 -28.83
N ASP A 217 1.23 -3.41 -29.08
CA ASP A 217 1.91 -4.58 -28.53
C ASP A 217 2.13 -4.50 -27.01
N GLN A 218 2.43 -3.31 -26.46
CA GLN A 218 2.58 -3.12 -25.01
C GLN A 218 1.22 -3.21 -24.31
N LEU A 219 0.18 -2.62 -24.91
CA LEU A 219 -1.18 -2.75 -24.40
C LEU A 219 -1.70 -4.19 -24.51
N GLY A 220 -1.29 -4.92 -25.55
CA GLY A 220 -1.56 -6.36 -25.69
C GLY A 220 -0.92 -7.19 -24.58
N ALA A 221 0.33 -6.88 -24.21
CA ALA A 221 1.02 -7.54 -23.09
C ALA A 221 0.35 -7.22 -21.73
N GLU A 222 -0.04 -5.97 -21.49
CA GLU A 222 -0.79 -5.59 -20.28
C GLU A 222 -2.16 -6.27 -20.20
N LEU A 223 -2.81 -6.49 -21.34
CA LEU A 223 -4.09 -7.17 -21.41
C LEU A 223 -3.95 -8.66 -21.06
N THR A 224 -2.89 -9.31 -21.54
CA THR A 224 -2.56 -10.70 -21.15
C THR A 224 -2.30 -10.81 -19.64
N LEU A 225 -1.53 -9.88 -19.07
CA LEU A 225 -1.29 -9.83 -17.62
C LEU A 225 -2.60 -9.63 -16.82
N LEU A 226 -3.49 -8.77 -17.31
CA LEU A 226 -4.78 -8.54 -16.66
C LEU A 226 -5.66 -9.79 -16.67
N ARG A 227 -5.66 -10.57 -17.77
CA ARG A 227 -6.37 -11.85 -17.84
C ARG A 227 -5.88 -12.85 -16.80
N GLU A 228 -4.55 -12.95 -16.61
CA GLU A 228 -3.95 -13.81 -15.57
C GLU A 228 -4.35 -13.37 -14.15
N LEU A 229 -4.35 -12.06 -13.90
CA LEU A 229 -4.80 -11.49 -12.62
C LEU A 229 -6.29 -11.72 -12.37
N MET A 230 -7.13 -11.63 -13.42
CA MET A 230 -8.55 -11.92 -13.30
C MET A 230 -8.81 -13.38 -13.00
N ALA A 231 -8.11 -14.33 -13.64
CA ALA A 231 -8.24 -15.75 -13.33
C ALA A 231 -7.90 -16.04 -11.85
N SER A 232 -6.86 -15.39 -11.33
CA SER A 232 -6.49 -15.47 -9.91
C SER A 232 -7.57 -14.88 -8.99
N ALA A 233 -8.23 -13.81 -9.43
CA ALA A 233 -9.31 -13.16 -8.67
C ALA A 233 -10.63 -13.95 -8.75
N GLU A 234 -10.92 -14.60 -9.87
CA GLU A 234 -12.06 -15.52 -10.05
C GLU A 234 -11.95 -16.70 -9.10
N GLU A 235 -10.78 -17.34 -9.02
CA GLU A 235 -10.53 -18.43 -8.07
C GLU A 235 -10.73 -17.96 -6.62
N GLN A 236 -10.27 -16.75 -6.29
CA GLN A 236 -10.44 -16.18 -4.97
C GLN A 236 -11.91 -15.84 -4.63
N VAL A 237 -12.67 -15.28 -5.57
CA VAL A 237 -14.09 -14.97 -5.37
C VAL A 237 -14.91 -16.25 -5.24
N LEU A 238 -14.56 -17.30 -5.98
CA LEU A 238 -15.15 -18.64 -5.83
C LEU A 238 -14.90 -19.21 -4.42
N GLN A 239 -13.72 -18.97 -3.85
CA GLN A 239 -13.37 -19.40 -2.49
C GLN A 239 -13.99 -18.54 -1.38
N SER A 240 -14.08 -17.21 -1.57
CA SER A 240 -14.55 -16.27 -0.55
C SER A 240 -16.08 -16.09 -0.53
N ASN A 241 -16.74 -16.40 -1.64
CA ASN A 241 -18.19 -16.27 -1.86
C ASN A 241 -18.76 -14.87 -1.51
N ASN A 242 -17.92 -13.83 -1.59
CA ASN A 242 -18.30 -12.45 -1.25
C ASN A 242 -19.03 -11.77 -2.42
N PRO A 243 -20.31 -11.36 -2.26
CA PRO A 243 -21.09 -10.74 -3.34
C PRO A 243 -20.52 -9.39 -3.82
N ARG A 244 -19.84 -8.62 -2.95
CA ARG A 244 -19.19 -7.36 -3.34
C ARG A 244 -17.96 -7.59 -4.22
N ASP A 245 -17.15 -8.60 -3.90
CA ASP A 245 -15.97 -8.94 -4.69
C ASP A 245 -16.37 -9.52 -6.05
N ARG A 246 -17.46 -10.30 -6.09
CA ARG A 246 -18.06 -10.80 -7.34
C ARG A 246 -18.55 -9.67 -8.25
N ALA A 247 -19.29 -8.70 -7.71
CA ALA A 247 -19.73 -7.53 -8.48
C ALA A 247 -18.55 -6.67 -8.98
N MET A 248 -17.48 -6.53 -8.20
CA MET A 248 -16.26 -5.83 -8.64
C MET A 248 -15.53 -6.58 -9.75
N LEU A 249 -15.49 -7.91 -9.67
CA LEU A 249 -14.89 -8.77 -10.69
C LEU A 249 -15.68 -8.74 -12.00
N ASP A 250 -17.01 -8.85 -11.94
CA ASP A 250 -17.89 -8.72 -13.11
C ASP A 250 -17.70 -7.35 -13.80
N TRP A 251 -17.54 -6.29 -13.01
CA TRP A 251 -17.28 -4.95 -13.55
C TRP A 251 -15.88 -4.81 -14.16
N ALA A 252 -14.87 -5.41 -13.53
CA ALA A 252 -13.52 -5.47 -14.06
C ALA A 252 -13.47 -6.22 -15.40
N GLN A 253 -14.20 -7.33 -15.51
CA GLN A 253 -14.31 -8.14 -16.72
C GLN A 253 -14.98 -7.35 -17.86
N LYS A 254 -16.06 -6.62 -17.56
CA LYS A 254 -16.69 -5.70 -18.52
C LYS A 254 -15.72 -4.63 -19.03
N LEU A 255 -14.95 -4.01 -18.14
CA LEU A 255 -13.96 -2.99 -18.50
C LEU A 255 -12.81 -3.56 -19.34
N MET A 256 -12.41 -4.81 -19.09
CA MET A 256 -11.41 -5.49 -19.92
C MET A 256 -11.93 -5.74 -21.33
N LEU A 257 -13.16 -6.24 -21.49
CA LEU A 257 -13.79 -6.43 -22.81
C LEU A 257 -13.94 -5.11 -23.57
N GLU A 258 -14.30 -4.02 -22.88
CA GLU A 258 -14.32 -2.67 -23.46
C GLU A 258 -12.92 -2.21 -23.91
N ALA A 259 -11.87 -2.61 -23.19
CA ALA A 259 -10.49 -2.31 -23.58
C ALA A 259 -10.03 -3.12 -24.80
N GLU A 260 -10.39 -4.40 -24.87
CA GLU A 260 -10.15 -5.27 -26.05
C GLU A 260 -10.81 -4.69 -27.30
N ALA A 261 -12.08 -4.29 -27.19
CA ALA A 261 -12.82 -3.66 -28.28
C ALA A 261 -12.19 -2.32 -28.70
N ALA A 262 -11.70 -1.52 -27.75
CA ALA A 262 -11.00 -0.27 -28.03
C ALA A 262 -9.64 -0.50 -28.71
N LEU A 263 -8.91 -1.57 -28.38
CA LEU A 263 -7.67 -1.96 -29.08
C LEU A 263 -7.96 -2.43 -30.51
N ALA A 264 -8.96 -3.28 -30.70
CA ALA A 264 -9.38 -3.73 -32.03
C ALA A 264 -9.82 -2.55 -32.92
N GLY A 265 -10.45 -1.53 -32.32
CA GLY A 265 -10.84 -0.29 -32.99
C GLY A 265 -9.72 0.75 -33.15
N GLN A 266 -8.46 0.40 -32.88
CA GLN A 266 -7.29 1.30 -32.94
C GLN A 266 -7.43 2.57 -32.09
N LYS A 267 -8.09 2.48 -30.93
CA LYS A 267 -8.27 3.57 -29.95
C LYS A 267 -7.46 3.30 -28.67
N PRO A 268 -6.11 3.37 -28.73
CA PRO A 268 -5.21 2.92 -27.65
C PRO A 268 -5.38 3.71 -26.34
N ILE A 269 -5.73 5.00 -26.41
CA ILE A 269 -5.95 5.84 -25.23
C ILE A 269 -7.16 5.36 -24.42
N ILE A 270 -8.25 4.99 -25.12
CA ILE A 270 -9.46 4.50 -24.47
C ILE A 270 -9.19 3.11 -23.89
N ALA A 271 -8.46 2.26 -24.62
CA ALA A 271 -8.06 0.94 -24.14
C ALA A 271 -7.23 1.02 -22.85
N TYR A 272 -6.20 1.85 -22.81
CA TYR A 272 -5.35 2.02 -21.63
C TYR A 272 -6.15 2.46 -20.39
N GLY A 273 -7.01 3.48 -20.54
CA GLY A 273 -7.84 3.96 -19.42
C GLY A 273 -8.84 2.92 -18.89
N ARG A 274 -9.26 1.97 -19.73
CA ARG A 274 -10.16 0.86 -19.36
C ARG A 274 -9.37 -0.29 -18.71
N LEU A 275 -8.21 -0.64 -19.26
CA LEU A 275 -7.26 -1.60 -18.68
C LEU A 275 -6.85 -1.21 -17.26
N GLU A 276 -6.43 0.04 -17.06
CA GLU A 276 -5.94 0.51 -15.76
C GLU A 276 -7.04 0.49 -14.68
N ARG A 277 -8.29 0.82 -15.06
CA ARG A 277 -9.45 0.76 -14.14
C ARG A 277 -9.82 -0.68 -13.81
N SER A 278 -9.82 -1.57 -14.80
CA SER A 278 -10.04 -3.00 -14.58
C SER A 278 -8.98 -3.57 -13.64
N ARG A 279 -7.70 -3.29 -13.90
CA ARG A 279 -6.58 -3.72 -13.05
C ARG A 279 -6.74 -3.27 -11.59
N ARG A 280 -7.12 -2.01 -11.36
CA ARG A 280 -7.36 -1.49 -9.99
C ARG A 280 -8.50 -2.21 -9.26
N LEU A 281 -9.53 -2.68 -9.96
CA LEU A 281 -10.61 -3.47 -9.38
C LEU A 281 -10.14 -4.89 -9.05
N VAL A 282 -9.45 -5.54 -9.99
CA VAL A 282 -8.87 -6.88 -9.79
C VAL A 282 -7.86 -6.88 -8.64
N GLU A 283 -6.97 -5.91 -8.58
CA GLU A 283 -6.01 -5.76 -7.48
C GLU A 283 -6.72 -5.56 -6.12
N LYS A 284 -7.88 -4.89 -6.09
CA LYS A 284 -8.67 -4.75 -4.85
C LYS A 284 -9.29 -6.08 -4.42
N VAL A 285 -9.84 -6.85 -5.37
CA VAL A 285 -10.34 -8.20 -5.11
C VAL A 285 -9.20 -9.08 -4.60
N LEU A 286 -8.03 -9.05 -5.24
CA LEU A 286 -6.85 -9.83 -4.81
C LEU A 286 -6.29 -9.38 -3.46
N ARG A 287 -6.38 -8.10 -3.11
CA ARG A 287 -6.01 -7.57 -1.79
C ARG A 287 -6.99 -7.97 -0.70
N ASN A 288 -8.24 -8.25 -1.05
CA ASN A 288 -9.24 -8.79 -0.13
C ASN A 288 -9.04 -10.28 0.15
N LYS A 289 -7.83 -10.84 -0.09
CA LYS A 289 -7.48 -12.22 0.29
C LYS A 289 -8.00 -12.49 1.69
N THR A 290 -8.92 -13.45 1.78
CA THR A 290 -9.35 -14.06 3.02
C THR A 290 -8.09 -14.48 3.75
N GLN A 291 -7.71 -13.72 4.79
CA GLN A 291 -6.72 -14.19 5.75
C GLN A 291 -7.24 -15.54 6.23
N THR A 292 -6.43 -16.58 6.04
CA THR A 292 -6.80 -17.88 6.57
C THR A 292 -6.99 -17.72 8.08
N PRO A 293 -7.94 -18.42 8.72
CA PRO A 293 -8.15 -18.34 10.17
C PRO A 293 -6.85 -18.54 10.96
N ILE A 294 -5.92 -19.33 10.41
CA ILE A 294 -4.59 -19.63 10.95
C ILE A 294 -3.66 -18.40 10.88
N ASP A 295 -3.69 -17.61 9.81
CA ASP A 295 -2.91 -16.37 9.68
C ASP A 295 -3.47 -15.25 10.57
N TYR A 296 -4.80 -15.19 10.76
CA TYR A 296 -5.43 -14.23 11.67
C TYR A 296 -5.03 -14.49 13.12
N GLN A 297 -5.12 -15.74 13.55
CA GLN A 297 -4.82 -16.11 14.93
C GLN A 297 -3.34 -15.85 15.27
N LYS A 298 -2.41 -16.18 14.36
CA LYS A 298 -1.00 -15.82 14.50
C LYS A 298 -0.78 -14.30 14.53
N GLN A 299 -1.42 -13.54 13.64
CA GLN A 299 -1.29 -12.07 13.64
C GLN A 299 -1.83 -11.45 14.93
N CYS A 300 -2.95 -11.98 15.45
CA CYS A 300 -3.51 -11.61 16.74
C CYS A 300 -2.51 -11.88 17.87
N GLU A 301 -1.97 -13.10 17.93
CA GLU A 301 -1.01 -13.53 18.95
C GLU A 301 0.26 -12.68 18.91
N GLU A 302 0.88 -12.49 17.75
CA GLU A 302 2.09 -11.68 17.57
C GLU A 302 1.85 -10.21 17.97
N SER A 303 0.74 -9.61 17.54
CA SER A 303 0.44 -8.20 17.81
C SER A 303 0.08 -7.96 19.28
N LEU A 304 -0.65 -8.90 19.91
CA LEU A 304 -0.94 -8.84 21.35
C LEU A 304 0.30 -9.09 22.19
N GLN A 305 1.18 -9.99 21.75
CA GLN A 305 2.46 -10.24 22.42
C GLN A 305 3.34 -9.01 22.39
N GLN A 306 3.40 -8.29 21.25
CA GLN A 306 4.11 -7.02 21.16
C GLN A 306 3.52 -5.97 22.12
N LEU A 307 2.20 -5.72 22.06
CA LEU A 307 1.56 -4.75 22.95
C LEU A 307 1.73 -5.10 24.44
N ARG A 308 1.76 -6.39 24.80
CA ARG A 308 2.04 -6.85 26.18
C ARG A 308 3.48 -6.60 26.60
N ALA A 309 4.44 -6.77 25.69
CA ALA A 309 5.83 -6.47 25.96
C ALA A 309 6.00 -4.97 26.21
N ASP A 310 5.44 -4.13 25.32
CA ASP A 310 5.49 -2.68 25.45
C ASP A 310 4.80 -2.23 26.77
N LEU A 311 3.62 -2.76 27.09
CA LEU A 311 2.92 -2.47 28.35
C LEU A 311 3.72 -2.89 29.60
N ALA A 312 4.48 -3.98 29.54
CA ALA A 312 5.30 -4.43 30.65
C ALA A 312 6.51 -3.51 30.88
N GLU A 313 7.14 -3.04 29.79
CA GLU A 313 8.25 -2.08 29.83
C GLU A 313 7.78 -0.75 30.44
N THR A 314 6.67 -0.18 29.94
CA THR A 314 6.14 1.09 30.46
C THR A 314 5.61 0.96 31.91
N GLN A 315 5.18 -0.24 32.36
CA GLN A 315 4.67 -0.46 33.71
C GLN A 315 5.73 -0.18 34.79
N GLU A 316 6.99 -0.55 34.55
CA GLU A 316 8.08 -0.31 35.50
C GLU A 316 8.34 1.18 35.69
N GLU A 317 8.32 1.93 34.58
CA GLU A 317 8.49 3.39 34.58
C GLU A 317 7.29 4.12 35.21
N ILE A 318 6.07 3.64 34.96
CA ILE A 318 4.84 4.17 35.56
C ILE A 318 4.82 3.95 37.07
N ASN A 319 5.31 2.80 37.57
CA ASN A 319 5.38 2.52 39.00
C ASN A 319 6.42 3.39 39.72
N ALA A 320 7.48 3.79 39.00
CA ALA A 320 8.49 4.72 39.50
C ALA A 320 8.04 6.20 39.44
N SER A 321 7.05 6.50 38.61
CA SER A 321 6.54 7.86 38.37
C SER A 321 5.28 8.19 39.18
N ASN A 322 5.18 9.43 39.63
CA ASN A 322 3.98 9.97 40.29
C ASN A 322 3.02 10.69 39.31
N ASN A 323 3.25 10.59 37.99
CA ASN A 323 2.46 11.31 37.00
C ASN A 323 1.07 10.65 36.81
N THR A 324 0.04 11.30 37.36
CA THR A 324 -1.36 10.82 37.30
C THR A 324 -1.94 10.75 35.88
N GLU A 325 -1.45 11.58 34.95
CA GLU A 325 -1.94 11.60 33.56
C GLU A 325 -1.33 10.45 32.77
N ALA A 326 -0.03 10.22 32.93
CA ALA A 326 0.65 9.05 32.39
C ALA A 326 0.00 7.74 32.86
N GLN A 327 -0.29 7.63 34.16
CA GLN A 327 -1.03 6.50 34.74
C GLN A 327 -2.42 6.32 34.10
N SER A 328 -3.14 7.42 33.88
CA SER A 328 -4.49 7.36 33.31
C SER A 328 -4.52 6.85 31.86
N PHE A 329 -3.53 7.23 31.05
CA PHE A 329 -3.37 6.75 29.68
C PHE A 329 -2.94 5.29 29.66
N PHE A 330 -2.01 4.92 30.54
CA PHE A 330 -1.53 3.56 30.68
C PHE A 330 -2.65 2.57 31.08
N GLU A 331 -3.49 2.92 32.06
CA GLU A 331 -4.67 2.11 32.42
C GLU A 331 -5.62 1.89 31.24
N LEU A 332 -5.82 2.92 30.42
CA LEU A 332 -6.68 2.84 29.24
C LEU A 332 -6.05 1.95 28.16
N ALA A 333 -4.73 2.03 27.98
CA ALA A 333 -3.99 1.16 27.06
C ALA A 333 -4.12 -0.31 27.47
N GLN A 334 -4.01 -0.62 28.77
CA GLN A 334 -4.24 -1.97 29.29
C GLN A 334 -5.66 -2.47 29.01
N LYS A 335 -6.68 -1.64 29.24
CA LYS A 335 -8.08 -1.99 28.96
C LYS A 335 -8.32 -2.21 27.46
N ALA A 336 -7.73 -1.37 26.60
CA ALA A 336 -7.82 -1.53 25.16
C ALA A 336 -7.14 -2.82 24.68
N GLY A 337 -5.99 -3.17 25.24
CA GLY A 337 -5.29 -4.43 24.98
C GLY A 337 -6.10 -5.66 25.41
N ALA A 338 -6.72 -5.61 26.60
CA ALA A 338 -7.59 -6.69 27.09
C ALA A 338 -8.83 -6.87 26.20
N GLU A 339 -9.42 -5.79 25.69
CA GLU A 339 -10.56 -5.88 24.77
C GLU A 339 -10.14 -6.37 23.38
N ALA A 340 -8.97 -5.95 22.88
CA ALA A 340 -8.38 -6.50 21.66
C ALA A 340 -8.15 -8.03 21.78
N GLU A 341 -7.71 -8.50 22.95
CA GLU A 341 -7.58 -9.92 23.25
C GLU A 341 -8.94 -10.64 23.25
N ARG A 342 -9.97 -10.08 23.88
CA ARG A 342 -11.33 -10.65 23.83
C ARG A 342 -11.86 -10.76 22.41
N ILE A 343 -11.57 -9.78 21.55
CA ILE A 343 -11.94 -9.83 20.12
C ILE A 343 -11.22 -10.97 19.41
N CYS A 344 -9.93 -11.19 19.68
CA CYS A 344 -9.17 -12.31 19.09
C CYS A 344 -9.64 -13.68 19.61
N GLN A 345 -10.04 -13.77 20.88
CA GLN A 345 -10.51 -15.03 21.48
C GLN A 345 -11.92 -15.44 21.01
N ARG A 346 -12.77 -14.48 20.63
CA ARG A 346 -14.03 -14.77 19.91
C ARG A 346 -13.68 -15.22 18.48
N GLN A 347 -13.90 -16.50 18.16
CA GLN A 347 -13.53 -17.14 16.88
C GLN A 347 -13.84 -16.30 15.60
N PRO A 348 -13.07 -16.50 14.50
CA PRO A 348 -12.90 -15.50 13.45
C PRO A 348 -13.83 -15.74 12.25
N HIS A 349 -15.00 -15.12 12.24
CA HIS A 349 -15.86 -15.16 11.06
C HIS A 349 -16.38 -13.78 10.66
N ALA A 350 -15.49 -12.81 10.42
CA ALA A 350 -15.73 -11.70 9.50
C ALA A 350 -14.51 -10.78 9.37
N LEU A 351 -14.36 -10.11 8.21
CA LEU A 351 -13.58 -8.88 8.03
C LEU A 351 -13.78 -7.84 9.16
N LEU A 352 -14.94 -7.88 9.81
CA LEU A 352 -15.34 -6.97 10.88
C LEU A 352 -14.63 -7.25 12.21
N SER A 353 -14.34 -8.51 12.56
CA SER A 353 -13.59 -8.82 13.80
C SER A 353 -12.14 -8.37 13.68
N LEU A 354 -11.55 -8.55 12.49
CA LEU A 354 -10.22 -8.04 12.16
C LEU A 354 -10.15 -6.51 12.23
N ALA A 355 -11.14 -5.82 11.67
CA ALA A 355 -11.20 -4.38 11.69
C ALA A 355 -11.37 -3.84 13.13
N ALA A 356 -12.23 -4.46 13.93
CA ALA A 356 -12.40 -4.12 15.34
C ALA A 356 -11.13 -4.40 16.16
N PHE A 357 -10.48 -5.55 15.96
CA PHE A 357 -9.21 -5.90 16.58
C PHE A 357 -8.14 -4.85 16.27
N ARG A 358 -7.95 -4.49 14.99
CA ARG A 358 -6.97 -3.48 14.58
C ARG A 358 -7.28 -2.09 15.13
N ALA A 359 -8.55 -1.73 15.25
CA ALA A 359 -8.96 -0.47 15.88
C ALA A 359 -8.57 -0.45 17.36
N MET A 360 -8.85 -1.53 18.10
CA MET A 360 -8.50 -1.64 19.52
C MET A 360 -6.99 -1.73 19.77
N LEU A 361 -6.25 -2.45 18.92
CA LEU A 361 -4.80 -2.52 19.01
C LEU A 361 -4.15 -1.14 18.76
N ARG A 362 -4.63 -0.41 17.74
CA ARG A 362 -4.16 0.95 17.46
C ARG A 362 -4.44 1.89 18.63
N LEU A 363 -5.65 1.82 19.19
CA LEU A 363 -6.02 2.60 20.37
C LEU A 363 -5.08 2.30 21.55
N GLY A 364 -4.78 1.03 21.79
CA GLY A 364 -3.83 0.61 22.83
C GLY A 364 -2.44 1.24 22.66
N HIS A 365 -1.86 1.14 21.45
CA HIS A 365 -0.55 1.75 21.19
C HIS A 365 -0.55 3.28 21.23
N GLN A 366 -1.61 3.94 20.74
CA GLN A 366 -1.72 5.41 20.82
C GLN A 366 -1.77 5.88 22.27
N LEU A 367 -2.56 5.21 23.13
CA LEU A 367 -2.63 5.53 24.55
C LEU A 367 -1.31 5.25 25.28
N LEU A 368 -0.61 4.17 24.91
CA LEU A 368 0.69 3.85 25.49
C LEU A 368 1.74 4.90 25.15
N LEU A 369 1.81 5.32 23.89
CA LEU A 369 2.73 6.37 23.43
C LEU A 369 2.45 7.72 24.12
N GLN A 370 1.17 8.04 24.36
CA GLN A 370 0.81 9.22 25.14
C GLN A 370 1.27 9.09 26.60
N SER A 371 1.13 7.91 27.20
CA SER A 371 1.65 7.65 28.55
C SER A 371 3.16 7.90 28.64
N GLU A 372 3.94 7.35 27.71
CA GLU A 372 5.39 7.54 27.62
C GLU A 372 5.78 9.01 27.41
N THR A 373 5.02 9.74 26.59
CA THR A 373 5.26 11.18 26.37
C THR A 373 5.13 11.99 27.67
N PHE A 374 4.17 11.63 28.52
CA PHE A 374 4.00 12.26 29.84
C PHE A 374 5.02 11.78 30.88
N LEU A 375 5.58 10.57 30.75
CA LEU A 375 6.69 10.10 31.58
C LEU A 375 7.98 10.87 31.29
N GLN A 376 8.19 11.27 30.03
CA GLN A 376 9.35 12.05 29.59
C GLN A 376 9.24 13.56 29.90
N GLU A 377 8.29 13.98 30.74
CA GLU A 377 8.02 15.37 31.17
C GLU A 377 7.76 16.37 30.03
N ASN A 378 7.53 15.91 28.80
CA ASN A 378 7.15 16.75 27.67
C ASN A 378 5.67 17.11 27.79
N THR A 379 5.37 18.14 28.59
CA THR A 379 3.99 18.60 28.78
C THR A 379 3.54 19.34 27.52
N PRO A 380 2.60 18.81 26.73
CA PRO A 380 2.14 19.45 25.50
C PRO A 380 1.37 20.75 25.81
N ALA A 381 1.34 21.66 24.84
CA ALA A 381 0.78 23.00 25.01
C ALA A 381 -0.67 22.98 25.51
N ILE A 382 -0.99 23.90 26.43
CA ILE A 382 -2.32 24.07 27.01
C ILE A 382 -3.34 24.34 25.89
N GLN A 383 -4.29 23.42 25.73
CA GLN A 383 -5.36 23.56 24.76
C GLN A 383 -6.49 24.48 25.28
N ASP A 384 -7.13 25.22 24.37
CA ASP A 384 -8.21 26.15 24.70
C ASP A 384 -9.43 25.42 25.29
N ARG A 385 -9.80 25.80 26.53
CA ARG A 385 -10.93 25.25 27.28
C ARG A 385 -12.26 25.35 26.52
N ALA A 386 -12.49 26.45 25.81
CA ALA A 386 -13.73 26.63 25.05
C ALA A 386 -13.82 25.64 23.88
N ALA A 387 -12.69 25.41 23.20
CA ALA A 387 -12.59 24.45 22.10
C ALA A 387 -12.81 23.01 22.57
N ILE A 388 -12.27 22.62 23.73
CA ILE A 388 -12.47 21.27 24.29
C ILE A 388 -13.92 21.04 24.68
N GLN A 389 -14.57 22.02 25.33
CA GLN A 389 -15.99 21.91 25.68
C GLN A 389 -16.87 21.76 24.43
N GLN A 390 -16.57 22.52 23.37
CA GLN A 390 -17.28 22.40 22.10
C GLN A 390 -17.09 21.00 21.48
N ARG A 391 -15.86 20.46 21.52
CA ARG A 391 -15.55 19.09 21.06
C ARG A 391 -16.31 18.02 21.86
N LEU A 392 -16.38 18.15 23.19
CA LEU A 392 -17.17 17.24 24.03
C LEU A 392 -18.66 17.25 23.64
N ASN A 393 -19.23 18.43 23.43
CA ASN A 393 -20.63 18.55 23.00
C ASN A 393 -20.85 17.94 21.60
N GLN A 394 -19.90 18.10 20.67
CA GLN A 394 -19.94 17.46 19.36
C GLN A 394 -19.81 15.94 19.46
N LEU A 395 -19.00 15.45 20.41
CA LEU A 395 -18.82 14.03 20.63
C LEU A 395 -20.11 13.40 21.14
N ASP A 396 -20.81 14.06 22.06
CA ASP A 396 -22.13 13.62 22.54
C ASP A 396 -23.18 13.53 21.42
N ALA A 397 -23.24 14.57 20.56
CA ALA A 397 -24.14 14.56 19.40
C ALA A 397 -23.81 13.41 18.45
N THR A 398 -22.51 13.17 18.20
CA THR A 398 -22.04 12.09 17.30
C THR A 398 -22.33 10.71 17.89
N ILE A 399 -22.13 10.50 19.19
CA ILE A 399 -22.46 9.25 19.87
C ILE A 399 -23.97 8.98 19.76
N ALA A 400 -24.81 10.00 19.95
CA ALA A 400 -26.26 9.86 19.82
C ALA A 400 -26.67 9.48 18.39
N GLU A 401 -26.08 10.13 17.38
CA GLU A 401 -26.33 9.83 15.96
C GLU A 401 -25.88 8.40 15.59
N VAL A 402 -24.68 8.00 16.01
CA VAL A 402 -24.16 6.65 15.77
C VAL A 402 -25.03 5.60 16.46
N ARG A 403 -25.50 5.87 17.70
CA ARG A 403 -26.46 5.01 18.40
C ARG A 403 -27.78 4.85 17.67
N SER A 404 -28.33 5.93 17.12
CA SER A 404 -29.59 5.86 16.36
C SER A 404 -29.45 5.16 15.01
N ASN A 405 -28.26 5.17 14.42
CA ASN A 405 -27.97 4.56 13.12
C ASN A 405 -27.59 3.07 13.21
N LEU A 406 -27.25 2.57 14.40
CA LEU A 406 -26.97 1.15 14.65
C LEU A 406 -28.29 0.38 14.79
N THR A 407 -28.66 -0.39 13.76
CA THR A 407 -29.81 -1.31 13.82
C THR A 407 -29.44 -2.62 14.53
N ASN A 408 -30.42 -3.32 15.11
CA ASN A 408 -30.24 -4.58 15.87
C ASN A 408 -29.52 -5.71 15.09
N GLU A 409 -29.44 -5.64 13.76
CA GLU A 409 -28.71 -6.59 12.91
C GLU A 409 -27.21 -6.25 12.75
N GLN A 410 -26.77 -5.06 13.17
CA GLN A 410 -25.39 -4.58 13.08
C GLN A 410 -24.55 -5.06 14.28
N LYS A 411 -24.20 -6.35 14.19
CA LYS A 411 -23.05 -7.08 14.76
C LYS A 411 -22.34 -6.46 15.97
N ASP A 412 -22.38 -7.19 17.08
CA ASP A 412 -21.68 -7.05 18.38
C ASP A 412 -20.38 -6.22 18.42
N PHE A 413 -19.53 -6.26 17.39
CA PHE A 413 -18.28 -5.50 17.31
C PHE A 413 -18.48 -3.99 17.15
N ALA A 414 -19.49 -3.54 16.40
CA ALA A 414 -19.79 -2.11 16.28
C ALA A 414 -20.29 -1.55 17.62
N THR A 415 -21.13 -2.31 18.33
CA THR A 415 -21.59 -1.98 19.69
C THR A 415 -20.43 -1.96 20.69
N MET A 416 -19.45 -2.85 20.54
CA MET A 416 -18.24 -2.88 21.36
C MET A 416 -17.38 -1.62 21.16
N LEU A 417 -17.10 -1.23 19.92
CA LEU A 417 -16.35 0.00 19.63
C LEU A 417 -17.10 1.25 20.10
N LEU A 418 -18.43 1.28 19.92
CA LEU A 418 -19.27 2.36 20.45
C LEU A 418 -19.20 2.43 21.98
N THR A 419 -19.23 1.28 22.67
CA THR A 419 -19.10 1.23 24.14
C THR A 419 -17.76 1.78 24.57
N GLN A 420 -16.68 1.44 23.87
CA GLN A 420 -15.35 1.98 24.16
C GLN A 420 -15.27 3.49 23.89
N ALA A 421 -15.88 4.00 22.82
CA ALA A 421 -15.95 5.43 22.54
C ALA A 421 -16.70 6.20 23.64
N VAL A 422 -17.75 5.60 24.22
CA VAL A 422 -18.49 6.17 25.36
C VAL A 422 -17.61 6.21 26.61
N VAL A 423 -16.84 5.15 26.89
CA VAL A 423 -15.90 5.13 28.02
C VAL A 423 -14.84 6.22 27.87
N LEU A 424 -14.30 6.42 26.67
CA LEU A 424 -13.35 7.50 26.40
C LEU A 424 -13.99 8.87 26.59
N ARG A 425 -15.25 9.07 26.15
CA ARG A 425 -16.00 10.31 26.38
C ARG A 425 -16.18 10.59 27.86
N ASP A 426 -16.60 9.61 28.65
CA ASP A 426 -16.85 9.78 30.07
C ASP A 426 -15.54 10.13 30.81
N ARG A 427 -14.43 9.49 30.44
CA ARG A 427 -13.11 9.83 30.97
C ARG A 427 -12.64 11.21 30.50
N ALA A 428 -12.90 11.60 29.25
CA ALA A 428 -12.58 12.93 28.75
C ALA A 428 -13.34 14.02 29.54
N GLN A 429 -14.62 13.80 29.81
CA GLN A 429 -15.44 14.73 30.57
C GLN A 429 -14.99 14.84 32.03
N ALA A 430 -14.60 13.72 32.66
CA ALA A 430 -14.02 13.74 34.00
C ALA A 430 -12.66 14.46 34.04
N ALA A 431 -11.80 14.24 33.04
CA ALA A 431 -10.51 14.94 32.90
C ALA A 431 -10.71 16.45 32.71
N PHE A 432 -11.67 16.86 31.89
CA PHE A 432 -12.05 18.26 31.71
C PHE A 432 -12.49 18.92 33.02
N GLN A 433 -13.30 18.23 33.83
CA GLN A 433 -13.75 18.73 35.13
C GLN A 433 -12.61 18.87 36.14
N ARG A 434 -11.58 18.02 36.04
CA ARG A 434 -10.36 18.06 36.89
C ARG A 434 -9.29 19.04 36.41
N GLY A 435 -9.53 19.75 35.30
CA GLY A 435 -8.56 20.68 34.71
C GLY A 435 -7.45 20.02 33.88
N GLN A 436 -7.55 18.72 33.60
CA GLN A 436 -6.61 17.96 32.77
C GLN A 436 -7.00 18.12 31.29
N PHE A 437 -6.78 19.32 30.74
CA PHE A 437 -7.29 19.71 29.43
C PHE A 437 -6.68 18.92 28.27
N TYR A 438 -5.39 18.61 28.34
CA TYR A 438 -4.74 17.81 27.29
C TYR A 438 -5.29 16.39 27.24
N LEU A 439 -5.36 15.72 28.40
CA LEU A 439 -5.97 14.40 28.54
C LEU A 439 -7.40 14.40 28.00
N SER A 440 -8.21 15.40 28.35
CA SER A 440 -9.56 15.52 27.80
C SER A 440 -9.59 15.66 26.29
N ALA A 441 -8.68 16.43 25.68
CA ALA A 441 -8.65 16.65 24.24
C ALA A 441 -8.25 15.39 23.47
N GLU A 442 -7.20 14.70 23.91
CA GLU A 442 -6.75 13.46 23.29
C GLU A 442 -7.81 12.36 23.39
N LEU A 443 -8.45 12.21 24.54
CA LEU A 443 -9.54 11.23 24.71
C LEU A 443 -10.73 11.54 23.80
N CYS A 444 -11.04 12.82 23.56
CA CYS A 444 -12.06 13.21 22.58
C CYS A 444 -11.67 12.81 21.16
N ASP A 445 -10.42 13.08 20.75
CA ASP A 445 -9.94 12.76 19.41
C ASP A 445 -9.93 11.24 19.16
N LEU A 446 -9.47 10.45 20.13
CA LEU A 446 -9.52 8.98 20.09
C LEU A 446 -10.96 8.45 20.06
N ALA A 447 -11.88 9.06 20.81
CA ALA A 447 -13.30 8.69 20.77
C ALA A 447 -13.92 8.95 19.38
N PHE A 448 -13.60 10.07 18.73
CA PHE A 448 -14.03 10.33 17.36
C PHE A 448 -13.45 9.33 16.36
N GLU A 449 -12.19 8.91 16.52
CA GLU A 449 -11.59 7.86 15.68
C GLU A 449 -12.35 6.53 15.82
N LEU A 450 -12.67 6.12 17.04
CA LEU A 450 -13.47 4.91 17.28
C LEU A 450 -14.88 5.01 16.70
N LEU A 451 -15.54 6.16 16.80
CA LEU A 451 -16.87 6.37 16.20
C LEU A 451 -16.81 6.31 14.66
N ARG A 452 -15.75 6.82 14.04
CA ARG A 452 -15.54 6.69 12.59
C ARG A 452 -15.37 5.23 12.18
N GLU A 453 -14.60 4.45 12.94
CA GLU A 453 -14.46 3.01 12.69
C GLU A 453 -15.80 2.28 12.93
N THR A 454 -16.55 2.64 13.97
CA THR A 454 -17.89 2.10 14.25
C THR A 454 -18.83 2.30 13.05
N LEU A 455 -18.87 3.50 12.48
CA LEU A 455 -19.67 3.82 11.28
C LEU A 455 -19.21 3.07 10.02
N LYS A 456 -17.95 2.67 9.93
CA LYS A 456 -17.46 1.82 8.83
C LYS A 456 -17.89 0.37 9.00
N LEU A 457 -18.03 -0.10 10.23
CA LEU A 457 -18.52 -1.46 10.53
C LEU A 457 -20.05 -1.58 10.40
N GLY A 458 -20.78 -0.47 10.55
CA GLY A 458 -22.24 -0.39 10.36
C GLY A 458 -22.72 -0.17 8.91
N LYS A 459 -21.84 -0.20 7.90
CA LYS A 459 -22.17 -0.05 6.46
C LYS A 459 -21.72 -1.26 5.64
#